data_AF-A0A974PXY7-F1
#
_entry.id   AF-A0A974PXY7-F1
#
_cell.length_a   1.000
_cell.length_b   1.000
_cell.length_c   1.000
_cell.angle_alpha   90.00
_cell.angle_beta   90.00
_cell.angle_gamma   90.00
#
_symmetry.space_group_name_H-M   'P 1'
#
loop_
_entity.id
_entity.type
_entity.pdbx_description
1 polymer ?
#
loop_
_entity_poly.entity_id
_entity_poly.type
_entity_poly.pdbx_seq_one_letter_code
_entity_poly.pdbx_strand_id
1 'polypeptide(L)'
;MDNHRQHWGLPQWIAYLREKDIPMMPRSRALIEALDVEQASPKEMAAIAVGDPFLALRLLRRGQRRRGAALGHDTTTLLGAVQQVGVRGLSEACAESPLCDDANPGLVACEARAVLSAKIALHWAAHRADVSPDEVALAALLGEIGELMLWAFAPELPERAREALHLGLAARNAQAQTETAGFTFKQLSLGLIEAWELPPLIMQLVRGADTPRANIARIASDAARHLLADPENPALPDDVAAVKAFLPGVPWHALLAPLPISDDYRVRVLQRILERPPAPK
;
A
#
# COMPACT_ATOMS: atom_id res chain seq x y z
N MET A 1 -6.70 18.35 17.19
CA MET A 1 -8.02 17.70 17.03
C MET A 1 -9.14 18.50 17.69
N ASP A 2 -10.18 18.86 16.95
CA ASP A 2 -11.44 19.41 17.50
C ASP A 2 -12.04 18.44 18.53
N ASN A 3 -12.56 18.97 19.64
CA ASN A 3 -13.07 18.18 20.79
C ASN A 3 -14.16 17.15 20.39
N HIS A 4 -14.90 17.43 19.30
CA HIS A 4 -15.93 16.53 18.77
C HIS A 4 -15.39 15.27 18.09
N ARG A 5 -14.16 15.30 17.54
CA ARG A 5 -13.58 14.15 16.80
C ARG A 5 -12.97 13.08 17.71
N GLN A 6 -12.78 13.39 19.00
CA GLN A 6 -12.22 12.45 19.97
C GLN A 6 -13.13 11.24 20.23
N HIS A 7 -14.44 11.37 19.97
CA HIS A 7 -15.46 10.34 20.22
C HIS A 7 -15.94 9.66 18.93
N TRP A 8 -15.30 9.95 17.80
CA TRP A 8 -15.71 9.38 16.51
C TRP A 8 -15.35 7.90 16.41
N GLY A 9 -16.35 7.09 16.05
CA GLY A 9 -16.13 5.70 15.66
C GLY A 9 -15.75 5.56 14.19
N LEU A 10 -15.50 4.33 13.78
CA LEU A 10 -15.12 3.97 12.41
C LEU A 10 -16.06 4.56 11.33
N PRO A 11 -17.41 4.48 11.44
CA PRO A 11 -18.30 5.03 10.43
C PRO A 11 -18.15 6.55 10.23
N GLN A 12 -17.96 7.31 11.31
CA GLN A 12 -17.77 8.76 11.27
C GLN A 12 -16.45 9.12 10.58
N TRP A 13 -15.37 8.39 10.89
CA TRP A 13 -14.09 8.57 10.24
C TRP A 13 -14.14 8.27 8.74
N ILE A 14 -14.82 7.19 8.34
CA ILE A 14 -15.05 6.87 6.92
C ILE A 14 -15.82 8.01 6.24
N ALA A 15 -16.93 8.46 6.83
CA ALA A 15 -17.74 9.54 6.28
C ALA A 15 -16.97 10.86 6.15
N TYR A 16 -16.10 11.18 7.12
CA TYR A 16 -15.26 12.38 7.06
C TYR A 16 -14.16 12.29 6.00
N LEU A 17 -13.43 11.17 5.96
CA LEU A 17 -12.26 11.01 5.08
C LEU A 17 -12.66 10.75 3.63
N ARG A 18 -13.81 10.10 3.37
CA ARG A 18 -14.23 9.80 1.98
C ARG A 18 -14.48 11.06 1.14
N GLU A 19 -14.88 12.15 1.79
CA GLU A 19 -15.22 13.45 1.20
C GLU A 19 -14.00 14.37 1.04
N LYS A 20 -12.84 13.98 1.58
CA LYS A 20 -11.61 14.76 1.43
C LYS A 20 -11.08 14.71 0.01
N ASP A 21 -10.55 15.83 -0.46
CA ASP A 21 -9.76 15.87 -1.68
C ASP A 21 -8.42 15.17 -1.42
N ILE A 22 -8.24 13.99 -2.00
CA ILE A 22 -7.08 13.13 -1.76
C ILE A 22 -5.82 13.90 -2.19
N PRO A 23 -4.80 14.07 -1.34
CA PRO A 23 -3.61 14.80 -1.72
C PRO A 23 -2.77 14.03 -2.73
N MET A 24 -1.60 14.55 -3.08
CA MET A 24 -0.55 13.80 -3.77
C MET A 24 0.81 14.15 -3.18
N MET A 25 1.81 13.30 -3.39
CA MET A 25 3.16 13.58 -2.93
C MET A 25 3.78 14.72 -3.78
N PRO A 26 4.48 15.70 -3.18
CA PRO A 26 5.16 16.77 -3.90
C PRO A 26 6.10 16.25 -5.00
N ARG A 27 6.86 15.18 -4.72
CA ARG A 27 7.75 14.55 -5.71
C ARG A 27 7.00 14.05 -6.95
N SER A 28 5.80 13.51 -6.80
CA SER A 28 5.02 12.98 -7.91
C SER A 28 4.50 14.10 -8.79
N ARG A 29 4.13 15.24 -8.19
CA ARG A 29 3.74 16.45 -8.92
C ARG A 29 4.89 16.95 -9.78
N ALA A 30 6.07 17.10 -9.18
CA ALA A 30 7.26 17.55 -9.90
C ALA A 30 7.60 16.62 -11.08
N LEU A 31 7.48 15.29 -10.90
CA LEU A 31 7.69 14.32 -11.98
C LEU A 31 6.67 14.46 -13.10
N ILE A 32 5.39 14.67 -12.77
CA ILE A 32 4.32 14.85 -13.77
C ILE A 32 4.46 16.17 -14.52
N GLU A 33 4.77 17.26 -13.82
CA GLU A 33 5.00 18.58 -14.44
C GLU A 33 6.22 18.61 -15.36
N ALA A 34 7.19 17.73 -15.12
CA ALA A 34 8.35 17.57 -15.98
C ALA A 34 8.07 16.74 -17.26
N LEU A 35 6.93 16.07 -17.36
CA LEU A 35 6.56 15.30 -18.56
C LEU A 35 6.08 16.24 -19.68
N ASP A 36 6.53 15.98 -20.90
CA ASP A 36 5.82 16.48 -22.08
C ASP A 36 4.52 15.68 -22.24
N VAL A 37 3.41 16.26 -21.78
CA VAL A 37 2.08 15.62 -21.74
C VAL A 37 1.59 15.19 -23.13
N GLU A 38 2.06 15.82 -24.21
CA GLU A 38 1.68 15.47 -25.58
C GLU A 38 2.42 14.24 -26.10
N GLN A 39 3.59 13.93 -25.53
CA GLN A 39 4.45 12.82 -25.95
C GLN A 39 4.48 11.68 -24.92
N ALA A 40 4.16 11.97 -23.66
CA ALA A 40 4.23 11.01 -22.57
C ALA A 40 3.28 9.84 -22.78
N SER A 41 3.80 8.64 -22.58
CA SER A 41 3.05 7.41 -22.70
C SER A 41 2.22 7.13 -21.43
N PRO A 42 1.11 6.37 -21.54
CA PRO A 42 0.37 5.90 -20.37
C PRO A 42 1.23 5.13 -19.36
N LYS A 43 2.29 4.46 -19.82
CA LYS A 43 3.20 3.69 -18.98
C LYS A 43 4.07 4.59 -18.10
N GLU A 44 4.52 5.73 -18.61
CA GLU A 44 5.32 6.68 -17.83
C GLU A 44 4.50 7.28 -16.68
N MET A 45 3.25 7.69 -16.95
CA MET A 45 2.33 8.16 -15.91
C MET A 45 2.04 7.07 -14.86
N ALA A 46 1.80 5.83 -15.30
CA ALA A 46 1.57 4.71 -14.38
C ALA A 46 2.80 4.42 -13.52
N ALA A 47 4.01 4.53 -14.08
CA ALA A 47 5.26 4.33 -13.34
C ALA A 47 5.47 5.37 -12.22
N ILE A 48 5.07 6.62 -12.44
CA ILE A 48 5.07 7.66 -11.37
C ILE A 48 4.08 7.26 -10.28
N ALA A 49 2.87 6.83 -10.65
CA ALA A 49 1.82 6.47 -9.69
C ALA A 49 2.14 5.25 -8.82
N VAL A 50 2.97 4.30 -9.29
CA VAL A 50 3.45 3.18 -8.46
C VAL A 50 4.21 3.69 -7.23
N GLY A 51 4.86 4.84 -7.35
CA GLY A 51 5.59 5.49 -6.27
C GLY A 51 4.76 6.43 -5.41
N ASP A 52 3.43 6.48 -5.54
CA ASP A 52 2.58 7.40 -4.77
C ASP A 52 1.19 6.78 -4.52
N PRO A 53 0.91 6.29 -3.29
CA PRO A 53 -0.36 5.64 -2.98
C PRO A 53 -1.57 6.56 -3.12
N PHE A 54 -1.41 7.87 -2.90
CA PHE A 54 -2.50 8.82 -3.08
C PHE A 54 -2.80 9.07 -4.56
N LEU A 55 -1.75 9.25 -5.37
CA LEU A 55 -1.90 9.36 -6.82
C LEU A 55 -2.52 8.09 -7.39
N ALA A 56 -2.04 6.91 -7.00
CA ALA A 56 -2.61 5.62 -7.38
C ALA A 56 -4.10 5.53 -7.06
N LEU A 57 -4.51 5.92 -5.86
CA LEU A 57 -5.92 5.98 -5.47
C LEU A 57 -6.72 6.97 -6.34
N ARG A 58 -6.19 8.18 -6.59
CA ARG A 58 -6.84 9.18 -7.45
C ARG A 58 -7.06 8.62 -8.87
N LEU A 59 -6.03 7.99 -9.44
CA LEU A 59 -6.10 7.37 -10.77
C LEU A 59 -7.22 6.33 -10.84
N LEU A 60 -7.24 5.41 -9.88
CA LEU A 60 -8.27 4.36 -9.82
C LEU A 60 -9.67 4.91 -9.68
N ARG A 61 -9.88 5.88 -8.75
CA ARG A 61 -11.19 6.51 -8.57
C ARG A 61 -11.67 7.19 -9.86
N ARG A 62 -10.77 7.86 -10.58
CA ARG A 62 -11.11 8.53 -11.84
C ARG A 62 -11.37 7.54 -12.98
N GLY A 63 -10.60 6.46 -13.08
CA GLY A 63 -10.85 5.37 -14.02
C GLY A 63 -12.22 4.72 -13.77
N GLN A 64 -12.52 4.35 -12.52
CA GLN A 64 -13.80 3.75 -12.14
C GLN A 64 -15.01 4.64 -12.41
N ARG A 65 -14.89 5.98 -12.21
CA ARG A 65 -15.96 6.91 -12.59
C ARG A 65 -16.21 6.95 -14.10
N ARG A 66 -15.16 6.84 -14.91
CA ARG A 66 -15.29 6.79 -16.38
C ARG A 66 -15.82 5.45 -16.89
N ARG A 67 -15.55 4.34 -16.19
CA ARG A 67 -16.18 3.03 -16.45
C ARG A 67 -17.71 3.11 -16.44
N GLY A 68 -18.30 3.87 -15.51
CA GLY A 68 -19.76 4.07 -15.48
C GLY A 68 -20.34 4.60 -16.80
N ALA A 69 -19.53 5.30 -17.61
CA ALA A 69 -19.92 5.85 -18.90
C ALA A 69 -19.56 4.97 -20.11
N ALA A 70 -18.70 3.94 -19.94
CA ALA A 70 -18.24 3.06 -21.02
C ALA A 70 -18.27 1.60 -20.53
N LEU A 71 -19.06 0.72 -21.15
CA LEU A 71 -19.37 -0.67 -20.79
C LEU A 71 -18.16 -1.65 -20.70
N GLY A 72 -17.09 -1.30 -19.99
CA GLY A 72 -15.81 -2.02 -19.92
C GLY A 72 -15.56 -2.75 -18.59
N HIS A 73 -14.49 -3.57 -18.60
CA HIS A 73 -13.99 -4.32 -17.45
C HIS A 73 -13.53 -3.42 -16.28
N ASP A 74 -13.42 -4.01 -15.09
CA ASP A 74 -12.95 -3.30 -13.89
C ASP A 74 -11.53 -2.73 -14.07
N THR A 75 -11.33 -1.51 -13.55
CA THR A 75 -10.03 -0.83 -13.59
C THR A 75 -9.17 -1.33 -12.44
N THR A 76 -8.51 -2.47 -12.62
CA THR A 76 -7.75 -3.14 -11.55
C THR A 76 -6.25 -2.85 -11.57
N THR A 77 -5.76 -2.08 -12.55
CA THR A 77 -4.34 -1.71 -12.68
C THR A 77 -4.17 -0.20 -12.90
N LEU A 78 -3.01 0.33 -12.50
CA LEU A 78 -2.68 1.74 -12.72
C LEU A 78 -2.58 2.07 -14.20
N LEU A 79 -1.96 1.20 -15.01
CA LEU A 79 -1.89 1.39 -16.45
C LEU A 79 -3.29 1.42 -17.08
N GLY A 80 -4.19 0.50 -16.68
CA GLY A 80 -5.57 0.51 -17.13
C GLY A 80 -6.30 1.79 -16.76
N ALA A 81 -6.09 2.31 -15.55
CA ALA A 81 -6.66 3.59 -15.12
C ALA A 81 -6.16 4.76 -15.98
N VAL A 82 -4.85 4.80 -16.28
CA VAL A 82 -4.27 5.83 -17.15
C VAL A 82 -4.81 5.72 -18.58
N GLN A 83 -4.94 4.51 -19.12
CA GLN A 83 -5.48 4.29 -20.47
C GLN A 83 -6.93 4.75 -20.60
N GLN A 84 -7.76 4.55 -19.56
CA GLN A 84 -9.16 4.98 -19.57
C GLN A 84 -9.33 6.49 -19.40
N VAL A 85 -8.48 7.14 -18.60
CA VAL A 85 -8.58 8.59 -18.35
C VAL A 85 -7.84 9.41 -19.40
N GLY A 86 -6.74 8.88 -19.94
CA GLY A 86 -5.80 9.56 -20.81
C GLY A 86 -4.76 10.36 -20.02
N VAL A 87 -3.55 10.49 -20.58
CA VAL A 87 -2.40 11.17 -19.95
C VAL A 87 -2.71 12.63 -19.66
N ARG A 88 -3.24 13.37 -20.64
CA ARG A 88 -3.61 14.79 -20.47
C ARG A 88 -4.63 15.00 -19.35
N GLY A 89 -5.73 14.26 -19.39
CA GLY A 89 -6.80 14.38 -18.38
C GLY A 89 -6.40 13.93 -16.97
N LEU A 90 -5.26 13.26 -16.83
CA LEU A 90 -4.63 12.97 -15.54
C LEU A 90 -3.64 14.03 -15.12
N SER A 91 -2.83 14.55 -16.03
CA SER A 91 -1.92 15.66 -15.73
C SER A 91 -2.69 16.88 -15.21
N GLU A 92 -3.78 17.26 -15.89
CA GLU A 92 -4.68 18.34 -15.44
C GLU A 92 -5.25 18.08 -14.04
N ALA A 93 -5.76 16.86 -13.81
CA ALA A 93 -6.30 16.48 -12.51
C ALA A 93 -5.23 16.42 -11.42
N CYS A 94 -3.96 16.19 -11.76
CA CYS A 94 -2.84 16.20 -10.81
C CYS A 94 -2.46 17.63 -10.44
N ALA A 95 -2.42 18.55 -11.41
CA ALA A 95 -2.10 19.96 -11.19
C ALA A 95 -3.03 20.64 -10.17
N GLU A 96 -4.32 20.28 -10.19
CA GLU A 96 -5.33 20.81 -9.26
C GLU A 96 -5.33 20.16 -7.87
N SER A 97 -4.53 19.10 -7.66
CA SER A 97 -4.56 18.35 -6.41
C SER A 97 -3.94 19.13 -5.25
N PRO A 98 -4.41 18.97 -4.01
CA PRO A 98 -3.66 19.40 -2.85
C PRO A 98 -2.37 18.57 -2.69
N LEU A 99 -1.35 19.17 -2.09
CA LEU A 99 -0.13 18.46 -1.69
C LEU A 99 -0.29 17.92 -0.27
N CYS A 100 0.31 16.76 -0.03
CA CYS A 100 0.53 16.33 1.34
C CYS A 100 1.69 17.13 1.99
N ASP A 101 1.72 17.12 3.32
CA ASP A 101 2.86 17.60 4.08
C ASP A 101 3.95 16.51 4.12
N ASP A 102 4.92 16.60 3.20
CA ASP A 102 6.05 15.68 3.13
C ASP A 102 7.15 15.95 4.17
N ALA A 103 6.94 16.92 5.06
CA ALA A 103 7.75 17.09 6.27
C ALA A 103 7.23 16.25 7.44
N ASN A 104 6.01 15.70 7.36
CA ASN A 104 5.47 14.85 8.40
C ASN A 104 6.15 13.45 8.39
N PRO A 105 6.95 13.10 9.41
CA PRO A 105 7.73 11.86 9.39
C PRO A 105 6.84 10.61 9.45
N GLY A 106 5.69 10.69 10.12
CA GLY A 106 4.72 9.59 10.19
C GLY A 106 4.09 9.32 8.83
N LEU A 107 3.72 10.37 8.10
CA LEU A 107 3.22 10.24 6.73
C LEU A 107 4.29 9.65 5.81
N VAL A 108 5.50 10.20 5.83
CA VAL A 108 6.62 9.74 4.98
C VAL A 108 6.96 8.28 5.26
N ALA A 109 7.00 7.87 6.53
CA ALA A 109 7.25 6.48 6.89
C ALA A 109 6.13 5.53 6.44
N CYS A 110 4.86 5.94 6.59
CA CYS A 110 3.70 5.18 6.14
C CYS A 110 3.69 5.03 4.60
N GLU A 111 4.00 6.10 3.89
CA GLU A 111 4.08 6.12 2.43
C GLU A 111 5.24 5.25 1.92
N ALA A 112 6.44 5.40 2.48
CA ALA A 112 7.59 4.57 2.14
C ALA A 112 7.29 3.08 2.36
N ARG A 113 6.54 2.74 3.42
CA ARG A 113 6.08 1.38 3.68
C ARG A 113 5.14 0.89 2.60
N ALA A 114 4.13 1.67 2.23
CA ALA A 114 3.18 1.31 1.17
C ALA A 114 3.88 1.07 -0.18
N VAL A 115 4.82 1.95 -0.56
CA VAL A 115 5.59 1.83 -1.81
C VAL A 115 6.54 0.62 -1.77
N LEU A 116 7.19 0.34 -0.64
CA LEU A 116 8.03 -0.85 -0.49
C LEU A 116 7.20 -2.14 -0.55
N SER A 117 6.04 -2.18 0.10
CA SER A 117 5.09 -3.30 0.01
C SER A 117 4.72 -3.58 -1.44
N ALA A 118 4.37 -2.54 -2.20
CA ALA A 118 4.02 -2.66 -3.62
C ALA A 118 5.17 -3.21 -4.46
N LYS A 119 6.41 -2.74 -4.25
CA LYS A 119 7.60 -3.21 -4.96
C LYS A 119 7.90 -4.69 -4.70
N ILE A 120 7.85 -5.11 -3.42
CA ILE A 120 8.06 -6.49 -3.03
C ILE A 120 6.96 -7.39 -3.62
N ALA A 121 5.70 -6.96 -3.48
CA ALA A 121 4.53 -7.66 -4.00
C ALA A 121 4.60 -7.85 -5.52
N LEU A 122 4.98 -6.81 -6.26
CA LEU A 122 5.16 -6.87 -7.71
C LEU A 122 6.18 -7.93 -8.10
N HIS A 123 7.35 -7.93 -7.44
CA HIS A 123 8.43 -8.87 -7.75
C HIS A 123 8.04 -10.31 -7.42
N TRP A 124 7.47 -10.56 -6.25
CA TRP A 124 7.05 -11.90 -5.86
C TRP A 124 5.91 -12.44 -6.73
N ALA A 125 4.91 -11.59 -7.04
CA ALA A 125 3.80 -11.99 -7.89
C ALA A 125 4.22 -12.26 -9.34
N ALA A 126 5.27 -11.61 -9.85
CA ALA A 126 5.80 -11.84 -11.19
C ALA A 126 6.28 -13.28 -11.44
N HIS A 127 6.50 -14.06 -10.39
CA HIS A 127 6.85 -15.48 -10.49
C HIS A 127 5.65 -16.42 -10.64
N ARG A 128 4.42 -15.91 -10.69
CA ARG A 128 3.20 -16.68 -10.92
C ARG A 128 2.52 -16.27 -12.22
N ALA A 129 2.21 -17.27 -13.05
CA ALA A 129 1.51 -17.03 -14.32
C ALA A 129 -0.01 -16.84 -14.15
N ASP A 130 -0.60 -17.31 -13.05
CA ASP A 130 -2.04 -17.28 -12.77
C ASP A 130 -2.50 -16.02 -12.01
N VAL A 131 -1.59 -15.09 -11.74
CA VAL A 131 -1.86 -13.83 -11.05
C VAL A 131 -1.40 -12.66 -11.90
N SER A 132 -2.08 -11.52 -11.77
CA SER A 132 -1.59 -10.25 -12.31
C SER A 132 -0.69 -9.58 -11.26
N PRO A 133 0.62 -9.40 -11.54
CA PRO A 133 1.53 -8.77 -10.59
C PRO A 133 1.13 -7.33 -10.26
N ASP A 134 0.62 -6.59 -11.24
CA ASP A 134 0.15 -5.21 -11.06
C ASP A 134 -1.04 -5.12 -10.09
N GLU A 135 -1.97 -6.07 -10.14
CA GLU A 135 -3.13 -6.10 -9.22
C GLU A 135 -2.68 -6.38 -7.78
N VAL A 136 -1.73 -7.30 -7.62
CA VAL A 136 -1.16 -7.67 -6.31
C VAL A 136 -0.36 -6.51 -5.72
N ALA A 137 0.46 -5.84 -6.54
CA ALA A 137 1.22 -4.66 -6.15
C ALA A 137 0.31 -3.48 -5.76
N LEU A 138 -0.76 -3.25 -6.52
CA LEU A 138 -1.72 -2.19 -6.25
C LEU A 138 -2.51 -2.43 -4.96
N ALA A 139 -2.88 -3.68 -4.68
CA ALA A 139 -3.49 -4.05 -3.41
C ALA A 139 -2.54 -3.84 -2.23
N ALA A 140 -1.25 -4.16 -2.38
CA ALA A 140 -0.24 -3.89 -1.36
C ALA A 140 -0.02 -2.38 -1.15
N LEU A 141 -0.01 -1.58 -2.23
CA LEU A 141 0.12 -0.12 -2.18
C LEU A 141 -1.03 0.53 -1.40
N LEU A 142 -2.26 0.06 -1.61
CA LEU A 142 -3.47 0.62 -1.02
C LEU A 142 -3.89 -0.07 0.30
N GLY A 143 -3.16 -1.10 0.72
CA GLY A 143 -3.53 -1.91 1.89
C GLY A 143 -3.61 -1.13 3.20
N GLU A 144 -2.87 -0.02 3.29
CA GLU A 144 -2.83 0.88 4.45
C GLU A 144 -3.34 2.29 4.11
N ILE A 145 -4.16 2.45 3.07
CA ILE A 145 -4.65 3.76 2.61
C ILE A 145 -5.42 4.54 3.70
N GLY A 146 -6.06 3.83 4.63
CA GLY A 146 -6.72 4.45 5.78
C GLY A 146 -5.74 5.13 6.74
N GLU A 147 -4.56 4.51 6.98
CA GLU A 147 -3.52 5.13 7.80
C GLU A 147 -2.92 6.35 7.10
N LEU A 148 -2.66 6.27 5.80
CA LEU A 148 -2.20 7.40 4.98
C LEU A 148 -3.18 8.58 5.03
N MET A 149 -4.49 8.32 4.90
CA MET A 149 -5.50 9.37 5.01
C MET A 149 -5.58 9.97 6.42
N LEU A 150 -5.35 9.19 7.47
CA LEU A 150 -5.25 9.72 8.83
C LEU A 150 -4.03 10.64 8.96
N TRP A 151 -2.85 10.23 8.48
CA TRP A 151 -1.67 11.08 8.50
C TRP A 151 -1.87 12.40 7.74
N ALA A 152 -2.59 12.37 6.61
CA ALA A 152 -2.85 13.56 5.80
C ALA A 152 -3.88 14.53 6.43
N PHE A 153 -4.89 14.03 7.15
CA PHE A 153 -6.05 14.86 7.56
C PHE A 153 -6.32 14.91 9.07
N ALA A 154 -5.71 14.04 9.86
CA ALA A 154 -5.84 13.92 11.30
C ALA A 154 -4.62 13.21 11.93
N PRO A 155 -3.39 13.75 11.73
CA PRO A 155 -2.15 13.09 12.13
C PRO A 155 -2.05 12.82 13.64
N GLU A 156 -2.83 13.52 14.46
CA GLU A 156 -2.83 13.32 15.91
C GLU A 156 -3.35 11.95 16.32
N LEU A 157 -4.18 11.29 15.51
CA LEU A 157 -4.71 9.95 15.81
C LEU A 157 -3.66 8.84 15.64
N PRO A 158 -2.99 8.68 14.48
CA PRO A 158 -1.92 7.71 14.32
C PRO A 158 -0.71 8.05 15.20
N GLU A 159 -0.44 9.32 15.49
CA GLU A 159 0.63 9.70 16.41
C GLU A 159 0.37 9.20 17.83
N ARG A 160 -0.85 9.34 18.36
CA ARG A 160 -1.22 8.78 19.67
C ARG A 160 -1.08 7.26 19.73
N ALA A 161 -1.47 6.56 18.66
CA ALA A 161 -1.32 5.10 18.61
C ALA A 161 0.16 4.69 18.57
N ARG A 162 1.00 5.45 17.86
CA ARG A 162 2.45 5.27 17.80
C ARG A 162 3.10 5.50 19.17
N GLU A 163 2.71 6.57 19.86
CA GLU A 163 3.18 6.91 21.20
C GLU A 163 2.79 5.84 22.23
N ALA A 164 1.55 5.36 22.21
CA ALA A 164 1.10 4.29 23.11
C ALA A 164 1.91 3.00 22.95
N LEU A 165 2.27 2.63 21.70
CA LEU A 165 3.13 1.49 21.43
C LEU A 165 4.56 1.75 21.94
N HIS A 166 5.11 2.94 21.72
CA HIS A 166 6.46 3.30 22.15
C HIS A 166 6.62 3.30 23.69
N LEU A 167 5.59 3.79 24.40
CA LEU A 167 5.55 3.80 25.86
C LEU A 167 5.22 2.44 26.49
N GLY A 168 5.00 1.40 25.67
CA GLY A 168 4.65 0.05 26.13
C GLY A 168 3.24 -0.06 26.73
N LEU A 169 2.37 0.92 26.47
CA LEU A 169 0.97 0.90 26.92
C LEU A 169 0.15 -0.14 26.15
N ALA A 170 0.60 -0.52 24.95
CA ALA A 170 0.04 -1.61 24.16
C ALA A 170 1.17 -2.55 23.67
N ALA A 171 0.90 -3.85 23.67
CA ALA A 171 1.89 -4.85 23.27
C ALA A 171 1.99 -5.03 21.75
N ARG A 172 0.94 -4.65 21.01
CA ARG A 172 0.83 -4.82 19.55
C ARG A 172 0.27 -3.56 18.90
N ASN A 173 0.67 -3.30 17.66
CA ASN A 173 0.21 -2.13 16.90
C ASN A 173 -1.32 -2.09 16.76
N ALA A 174 -1.96 -3.19 16.37
CA ALA A 174 -3.42 -3.26 16.25
C ALA A 174 -4.16 -2.96 17.58
N GLN A 175 -3.57 -3.33 18.71
CA GLN A 175 -4.10 -3.03 20.04
C GLN A 175 -4.00 -1.52 20.32
N ALA A 176 -2.83 -0.92 20.09
CA ALA A 176 -2.62 0.52 20.25
C ALA A 176 -3.61 1.36 19.41
N GLN A 177 -3.87 0.93 18.17
CA GLN A 177 -4.87 1.55 17.30
C GLN A 177 -6.28 1.45 17.88
N THR A 178 -6.67 0.24 18.32
CA THR A 178 -8.02 -0.01 18.85
C THR A 178 -8.26 0.77 20.14
N GLU A 179 -7.28 0.84 21.04
CA GLU A 179 -7.39 1.58 22.30
C GLU A 179 -7.41 3.11 22.07
N THR A 180 -6.69 3.59 21.05
CA THR A 180 -6.59 5.03 20.76
C THR A 180 -7.79 5.56 19.94
N ALA A 181 -8.24 4.78 18.97
CA ALA A 181 -9.20 5.20 17.93
C ALA A 181 -10.53 4.42 17.96
N GLY A 182 -10.62 3.30 18.69
CA GLY A 182 -11.79 2.42 18.68
C GLY A 182 -11.87 1.48 17.47
N PHE A 183 -10.85 1.47 16.60
CA PHE A 183 -10.75 0.61 15.43
C PHE A 183 -9.28 0.44 15.01
N THR A 184 -9.02 -0.56 14.18
CA THR A 184 -7.72 -0.72 13.50
C THR A 184 -7.67 0.08 12.20
N PHE A 185 -6.51 0.60 11.83
CA PHE A 185 -6.34 1.33 10.57
C PHE A 185 -6.57 0.44 9.33
N LYS A 186 -6.44 -0.88 9.47
CA LYS A 186 -6.88 -1.84 8.45
C LYS A 186 -8.40 -1.81 8.27
N GLN A 187 -9.18 -1.76 9.34
CA GLN A 187 -10.65 -1.59 9.24
C GLN A 187 -11.02 -0.28 8.56
N LEU A 188 -10.31 0.82 8.86
CA LEU A 188 -10.50 2.09 8.16
C LEU A 188 -10.15 2.00 6.68
N SER A 189 -9.04 1.35 6.33
CA SER A 189 -8.64 1.15 4.93
C SER A 189 -9.72 0.39 4.15
N LEU A 190 -10.22 -0.72 4.70
CA LEU A 190 -11.32 -1.48 4.09
C LEU A 190 -12.59 -0.63 3.94
N GLY A 191 -12.99 0.07 5.00
CA GLY A 191 -14.18 0.93 4.96
C GLY A 191 -14.09 2.06 3.94
N LEU A 192 -12.90 2.64 3.73
CA LEU A 192 -12.67 3.65 2.71
C LEU A 192 -12.65 3.06 1.29
N ILE A 193 -12.01 1.91 1.08
CA ILE A 193 -12.03 1.18 -0.21
C ILE A 193 -13.48 0.90 -0.63
N GLU A 194 -14.32 0.48 0.32
CA GLU A 194 -15.76 0.28 0.10
C GLU A 194 -16.49 1.60 -0.20
N ALA A 195 -16.30 2.62 0.63
CA ALA A 195 -16.96 3.92 0.48
C ALA A 195 -16.58 4.67 -0.82
N TRP A 196 -15.41 4.38 -1.40
CA TRP A 196 -14.98 4.92 -2.69
C TRP A 196 -15.37 4.05 -3.89
N GLU A 197 -16.05 2.92 -3.66
CA GLU A 197 -16.47 1.98 -4.71
C GLU A 197 -15.30 1.54 -5.60
N LEU A 198 -14.14 1.29 -4.98
CA LEU A 198 -12.99 0.74 -5.70
C LEU A 198 -13.31 -0.67 -6.21
N PRO A 199 -12.58 -1.17 -7.24
CA PRO A 199 -12.86 -2.48 -7.80
C PRO A 199 -12.93 -3.59 -6.72
N PRO A 200 -13.91 -4.50 -6.77
CA PRO A 200 -14.08 -5.55 -5.76
C PRO A 200 -12.81 -6.38 -5.52
N LEU A 201 -11.99 -6.56 -6.55
CA LEU A 201 -10.70 -7.24 -6.45
C LEU A 201 -9.79 -6.58 -5.39
N ILE A 202 -9.66 -5.25 -5.38
CA ILE A 202 -8.79 -4.55 -4.43
C ILE A 202 -9.27 -4.81 -3.00
N MET A 203 -10.58 -4.72 -2.77
CA MET A 203 -11.19 -5.06 -1.48
C MET A 203 -10.87 -6.50 -1.05
N GLN A 204 -11.02 -7.48 -1.95
CA GLN A 204 -10.75 -8.90 -1.66
C GLN A 204 -9.29 -9.14 -1.28
N LEU A 205 -8.35 -8.51 -2.01
CA LEU A 205 -6.93 -8.65 -1.77
C LEU A 205 -6.50 -8.00 -0.44
N VAL A 206 -6.95 -6.77 -0.18
CA VAL A 206 -6.63 -6.04 1.07
C VAL A 206 -7.28 -6.71 2.30
N ARG A 207 -8.48 -7.27 2.15
CA ARG A 207 -9.14 -8.03 3.24
C ARG A 207 -8.29 -9.22 3.65
N GLY A 208 -7.60 -9.86 2.69
CA GLY A 208 -6.74 -11.00 2.92
C GLY A 208 -7.48 -12.32 2.74
N ALA A 209 -8.28 -12.46 1.68
CA ALA A 209 -8.85 -13.76 1.31
C ALA A 209 -7.75 -14.83 1.22
N ASP A 210 -8.02 -16.08 1.60
CA ASP A 210 -6.99 -17.13 1.53
C ASP A 210 -6.77 -17.60 0.09
N THR A 211 -6.03 -16.78 -0.66
CA THR A 211 -5.71 -16.95 -2.07
C THR A 211 -4.25 -16.57 -2.29
N PRO A 212 -3.57 -17.13 -3.31
CA PRO A 212 -2.18 -16.77 -3.59
C PRO A 212 -1.96 -15.25 -3.74
N ARG A 213 -2.87 -14.55 -4.44
CA ARG A 213 -2.78 -13.11 -4.69
C ARG A 213 -2.79 -12.30 -3.38
N ALA A 214 -3.78 -12.55 -2.54
CA ALA A 214 -3.96 -11.82 -1.28
C ALA A 214 -2.87 -12.18 -0.27
N ASN A 215 -2.43 -13.44 -0.22
CA ASN A 215 -1.33 -13.85 0.65
C ASN A 215 -0.01 -13.22 0.23
N ILE A 216 0.32 -13.16 -1.07
CA ILE A 216 1.54 -12.48 -1.55
C ILE A 216 1.50 -10.99 -1.19
N ALA A 217 0.37 -10.29 -1.42
CA ALA A 217 0.24 -8.87 -1.05
C ALA A 217 0.41 -8.64 0.46
N ARG A 218 -0.20 -9.50 1.28
CA ARG A 218 -0.11 -9.42 2.75
C ARG A 218 1.33 -9.66 3.23
N ILE A 219 1.97 -10.76 2.78
CA ILE A 219 3.34 -11.08 3.20
C ILE A 219 4.32 -10.00 2.72
N ALA A 220 4.10 -9.40 1.55
CA ALA A 220 4.92 -8.29 1.08
C ALA A 220 4.78 -7.05 1.98
N SER A 221 3.57 -6.80 2.47
CA SER A 221 3.29 -5.72 3.42
C SER A 221 3.92 -5.98 4.79
N ASP A 222 3.94 -7.24 5.24
CA ASP A 222 4.59 -7.67 6.47
C ASP A 222 6.12 -7.52 6.36
N ALA A 223 6.72 -7.98 5.27
CA ALA A 223 8.15 -7.83 4.98
C ALA A 223 8.57 -6.35 4.92
N ALA A 224 7.81 -5.49 4.23
CA ALA A 224 8.08 -4.06 4.17
C ALA A 224 8.02 -3.40 5.55
N ARG A 225 7.07 -3.80 6.40
CA ARG A 225 6.98 -3.33 7.78
C ARG A 225 8.19 -3.75 8.62
N HIS A 226 8.63 -5.00 8.48
CA HIS A 226 9.82 -5.49 9.18
C HIS A 226 11.08 -4.76 8.72
N LEU A 227 11.28 -4.58 7.41
CA LEU A 227 12.43 -3.87 6.82
C LEU A 227 12.54 -2.41 7.28
N LEU A 228 11.41 -1.71 7.38
CA LEU A 228 11.42 -0.31 7.82
C LEU A 228 11.55 -0.15 9.34
N ALA A 229 11.18 -1.18 10.11
CA ALA A 229 11.45 -1.20 11.55
C ALA A 229 12.93 -1.48 11.82
N ASP A 230 13.52 -2.43 11.10
CA ASP A 230 14.93 -2.80 11.17
C ASP A 230 15.33 -3.51 9.85
N PRO A 231 16.31 -3.00 9.08
CA PRO A 231 16.78 -3.68 7.87
C PRO A 231 17.28 -5.11 8.13
N GLU A 232 17.69 -5.43 9.37
CA GLU A 232 18.11 -6.77 9.79
C GLU A 232 17.07 -7.51 10.64
N ASN A 233 15.79 -7.11 10.56
CA ASN A 233 14.71 -7.64 11.37
C ASN A 233 14.64 -9.19 11.37
N PRO A 234 14.64 -9.86 12.54
CA PRO A 234 14.71 -11.31 12.63
C PRO A 234 13.49 -12.05 12.06
N ALA A 235 12.39 -11.36 11.74
CA ALA A 235 11.21 -11.93 11.11
C ALA A 235 11.34 -12.10 9.58
N LEU A 236 12.33 -11.47 8.92
CA LEU A 236 12.49 -11.56 7.46
C LEU A 236 12.67 -13.00 6.93
N PRO A 237 13.41 -13.91 7.60
CA PRO A 237 13.41 -15.33 7.25
C PRO A 237 12.02 -15.97 7.23
N ASP A 238 11.13 -15.58 8.15
CA ASP A 238 9.74 -16.07 8.20
C ASP A 238 8.92 -15.54 7.03
N ASP A 239 9.03 -14.25 6.69
CA ASP A 239 8.31 -13.67 5.56
C ASP A 239 8.70 -14.35 4.24
N VAL A 240 10.00 -14.57 4.03
CA VAL A 240 10.52 -15.21 2.81
C VAL A 240 10.11 -16.68 2.75
N ALA A 241 10.14 -17.40 3.87
CA ALA A 241 9.65 -18.77 3.94
C ALA A 241 8.12 -18.84 3.70
N ALA A 242 7.36 -17.88 4.21
CA ALA A 242 5.92 -17.79 4.02
C ALA A 242 5.56 -17.57 2.54
N VAL A 243 6.24 -16.64 1.84
CA VAL A 243 5.95 -16.42 0.41
C VAL A 243 6.39 -17.60 -0.46
N LYS A 244 7.46 -18.33 -0.06
CA LYS A 244 7.92 -19.56 -0.74
C LYS A 244 6.82 -20.62 -0.80
N ALA A 245 5.95 -20.73 0.20
CA ALA A 245 4.82 -21.67 0.19
C ALA A 245 3.87 -21.42 -1.00
N PHE A 246 3.76 -20.17 -1.46
CA PHE A 246 2.99 -19.78 -2.65
C PHE A 246 3.81 -19.76 -3.94
N LEU A 247 5.14 -19.92 -3.82
CA LEU A 247 6.14 -19.82 -4.91
C LEU A 247 7.15 -20.99 -4.86
N PRO A 248 6.70 -22.27 -4.84
CA PRO A 248 7.59 -23.40 -4.52
C PRO A 248 8.73 -23.58 -5.52
N GLY A 249 8.54 -23.24 -6.79
CA GLY A 249 9.58 -23.34 -7.83
C GLY A 249 10.60 -22.19 -7.86
N VAL A 250 10.37 -21.11 -7.09
CA VAL A 250 11.20 -19.90 -7.18
C VAL A 250 12.43 -20.04 -6.28
N PRO A 251 13.67 -19.87 -6.78
CA PRO A 251 14.85 -20.00 -5.95
C PRO A 251 14.92 -18.89 -4.89
N TRP A 252 15.51 -19.19 -3.72
CA TRP A 252 15.56 -18.27 -2.58
C TRP A 252 16.19 -16.92 -2.91
N HIS A 253 17.24 -16.90 -3.73
CA HIS A 253 17.91 -15.66 -4.14
C HIS A 253 16.96 -14.73 -4.92
N ALA A 254 16.00 -15.26 -5.68
CA ALA A 254 15.01 -14.45 -6.40
C ALA A 254 13.98 -13.87 -5.42
N LEU A 255 13.57 -14.63 -4.39
CA LEU A 255 12.69 -14.10 -3.34
C LEU A 255 13.34 -13.03 -2.47
N LEU A 256 14.67 -13.07 -2.32
CA LEU A 256 15.47 -12.09 -1.57
C LEU A 256 15.88 -10.87 -2.40
N ALA A 257 15.84 -10.96 -3.73
CA ALA A 257 16.25 -9.88 -4.64
C ALA A 257 15.51 -8.55 -4.44
N PRO A 258 14.18 -8.49 -4.20
CA PRO A 258 13.48 -7.22 -4.03
C PRO A 258 13.66 -6.60 -2.65
N LEU A 259 14.29 -7.30 -1.70
CA LEU A 259 14.48 -6.80 -0.34
C LEU A 259 15.72 -5.89 -0.30
N PRO A 260 15.59 -4.63 0.17
CA PRO A 260 16.68 -3.66 0.26
C PRO A 260 17.58 -3.93 1.48
N ILE A 261 18.17 -5.13 1.51
CA ILE A 261 19.08 -5.60 2.56
C ILE A 261 20.51 -5.73 2.04
N SER A 262 21.49 -5.64 2.94
CA SER A 262 22.90 -5.86 2.59
C SER A 262 23.14 -7.30 2.13
N ASP A 263 24.17 -7.51 1.30
CA ASP A 263 24.53 -8.85 0.83
C ASP A 263 24.94 -9.77 2.00
N ASP A 264 25.64 -9.23 3.00
CA ASP A 264 25.99 -9.96 4.23
C ASP A 264 24.76 -10.43 5.00
N TYR A 265 23.74 -9.57 5.15
CA TYR A 265 22.50 -9.96 5.81
C TYR A 265 21.69 -10.95 4.96
N ARG A 266 21.70 -10.81 3.63
CA ARG A 266 21.06 -11.76 2.70
C ARG A 266 21.60 -13.18 2.87
N VAL A 267 22.91 -13.35 3.08
CA VAL A 267 23.53 -14.65 3.39
C VAL A 267 23.01 -15.20 4.72
N ARG A 268 22.93 -14.37 5.78
CA ARG A 268 22.40 -14.79 7.09
C ARG A 268 20.93 -15.20 7.03
N VAL A 269 20.11 -14.47 6.27
CA VAL A 269 18.70 -14.83 6.04
C VAL A 269 18.61 -16.19 5.36
N LEU A 270 19.41 -16.42 4.31
CA LEU A 270 19.42 -17.70 3.60
C LEU A 270 19.83 -18.86 4.51
N GLN A 271 20.88 -18.69 5.33
CA GLN A 271 21.30 -19.69 6.31
C GLN A 271 20.17 -20.03 7.28
N ARG A 272 19.53 -19.02 7.88
CA ARG A 272 18.41 -19.21 8.81
C ARG A 272 17.21 -19.91 8.16
N ILE A 273 16.96 -19.68 6.87
CA ILE A 273 15.88 -20.36 6.15
C ILE A 273 16.22 -21.85 5.96
N LEU A 274 17.46 -22.17 5.60
CA LEU A 274 17.90 -23.54 5.33
C LEU A 274 18.08 -24.39 6.60
N GLU A 275 18.38 -23.76 7.73
CA GLU A 275 18.50 -24.40 9.04
C GLU A 275 17.14 -24.74 9.69
N ARG A 276 16.03 -24.30 9.09
CA ARG A 276 14.69 -24.57 9.64
C ARG A 276 14.38 -26.06 9.62
N PRO A 277 13.83 -26.62 10.71
CA PRO A 277 13.26 -27.96 10.68
C PRO A 277 12.12 -27.99 9.67
N PRO A 278 11.93 -29.09 8.92
CA PRO A 278 10.80 -29.22 8.00
C PRO A 278 9.49 -29.02 8.78
N ALA A 279 8.56 -28.26 8.18
CA ALA A 279 7.25 -28.05 8.79
C ALA A 279 6.58 -29.40 9.11
N PRO A 280 5.92 -29.55 10.27
CA PRO A 280 5.17 -30.78 10.56
C PRO A 280 4.13 -31.01 9.47
N LYS A 281 4.11 -32.24 8.94
CA LYS A 281 3.17 -32.69 7.91
C LYS A 281 1.74 -32.72 8.42
#